data_AF-A0A6L5B7X8-F1
#
_entry.id   AF-A0A6L5B7X8-F1
#
_cell.length_a   1.000
_cell.length_b   1.000
_cell.length_c   1.000
_cell.angle_alpha   90.00
_cell.angle_beta   90.00
_cell.angle_gamma   90.00
#
_symmetry.space_group_name_H-M   'P 1'
#
loop_
_entity.id
_entity.type
_entity.pdbx_description
1 polymer ?
#
loop_
_entity_poly.entity_id
_entity_poly.type
_entity_poly.pdbx_seq_one_letter_code
_entity_poly.pdbx_strand_id
1 'polypeptide(L)'
;MESYAKHFCIEPKFKQVVEKAEFVNGIWRVRSQDCEYISRWLIVATGENAEPVIPEIVGLERFNGNVVHTSGYKSGLEFRKQKVLVVGCGNSGMEVSLDLCRHNASPHMVVRNSVHVLPREIFCCSTFGIAMALHKWLPLRLVDKFILLMSNLTLGSIEKLGLRRPKTGPIELKNTTGKTPVLDGGALNQIKSGNIKVMEEVREITRNGAKFMDGQEKEFDSIVLATGYKSNVPFWLKGSDFFTEEGMPRTAFPNDTRVANMGIWDGTTGRNKGVPFKQVQYSNRGVVIRENRENIGSVKERSQVVGPSGVNKISFDLQKGGLGSSGFSKVVGSDVKAGGLKENKSIGRPVIIQNRS
;
A
#
# COMPACT_ATOMS: atom_id res chain seq x y z
N MET A 1 -6.86 -9.69 -11.11
CA MET A 1 -5.39 -9.63 -11.02
C MET A 1 -4.72 -10.62 -11.95
N GLU A 2 -5.04 -11.92 -11.87
CA GLU A 2 -4.45 -12.95 -12.75
C GLU A 2 -4.65 -12.67 -14.24
N SER A 3 -5.85 -12.23 -14.64
CA SER A 3 -6.12 -11.78 -16.02
C SER A 3 -5.20 -10.63 -16.47
N TYR A 4 -4.92 -9.67 -15.59
CA TYR A 4 -4.00 -8.57 -15.86
C TYR A 4 -2.56 -9.07 -16.04
N ALA A 5 -2.08 -9.92 -15.12
CA ALA A 5 -0.75 -10.51 -15.20
C ALA A 5 -0.58 -11.33 -16.49
N LYS A 6 -1.58 -12.14 -16.85
CA LYS A 6 -1.60 -12.91 -18.10
C LYS A 6 -1.58 -12.02 -19.33
N HIS A 7 -2.40 -10.96 -19.36
CA HIS A 7 -2.47 -10.03 -20.48
C HIS A 7 -1.12 -9.34 -20.75
N PHE A 8 -0.42 -8.93 -19.69
CA PHE A 8 0.88 -8.25 -19.79
C PHE A 8 2.09 -9.20 -19.71
N CYS A 9 1.87 -10.51 -19.71
CA CYS A 9 2.93 -11.53 -19.58
C CYS A 9 3.86 -11.27 -18.38
N ILE A 10 3.27 -10.89 -17.25
CA ILE A 10 3.97 -10.68 -15.98
C ILE A 10 4.05 -12.02 -15.26
N GLU A 11 5.26 -12.47 -14.96
CA GLU A 11 5.55 -13.74 -14.29
C GLU A 11 6.22 -13.49 -12.92
N PRO A 12 5.46 -13.23 -11.84
CA PRO A 12 6.03 -13.03 -10.52
C PRO A 12 6.62 -14.32 -9.97
N LYS A 13 7.73 -14.20 -9.22
CA LYS A 13 8.25 -15.29 -8.40
C LYS A 13 7.55 -15.27 -7.05
N PHE A 14 6.76 -16.30 -6.79
CA PHE A 14 6.08 -16.50 -5.52
C PHE A 14 6.92 -17.33 -4.55
N LYS A 15 6.56 -17.27 -3.26
CA LYS A 15 7.27 -17.99 -2.18
C LYS A 15 8.77 -17.65 -2.14
N GLN A 16 9.07 -16.37 -2.35
CA GLN A 16 10.42 -15.82 -2.30
C GLN A 16 10.36 -14.61 -1.39
N VAL A 17 10.69 -14.81 -0.11
CA VAL A 17 10.71 -13.72 0.87
C VAL A 17 11.99 -12.93 0.67
N VAL A 18 11.89 -11.62 0.54
CA VAL A 18 13.07 -10.74 0.55
C VAL A 18 13.50 -10.56 2.00
N GLU A 19 14.68 -11.07 2.35
CA GLU A 19 15.23 -10.97 3.70
C GLU A 19 16.05 -9.69 3.87
N LYS A 20 16.76 -9.30 2.81
CA LYS A 20 17.66 -8.14 2.83
C LYS A 20 17.78 -7.54 1.43
N ALA A 21 17.75 -6.22 1.33
CA ALA A 21 18.11 -5.48 0.13
C ALA A 21 19.10 -4.37 0.49
N GLU A 22 20.21 -4.30 -0.22
CA GLU A 22 21.26 -3.29 0.02
C GLU A 22 21.86 -2.77 -1.29
N PHE A 23 22.24 -1.50 -1.28
CA PHE A 23 22.89 -0.85 -2.43
C PHE A 23 24.40 -0.82 -2.22
N VAL A 24 25.12 -1.62 -2.99
CA VAL A 24 26.57 -1.80 -2.84
C VAL A 24 27.23 -1.62 -4.21
N ASN A 25 28.24 -0.77 -4.28
CA ASN A 25 29.04 -0.52 -5.50
C ASN A 25 28.18 -0.15 -6.73
N GLY A 26 27.14 0.66 -6.52
CA GLY A 26 26.28 1.14 -7.61
C GLY A 26 25.20 0.15 -8.09
N ILE A 27 25.01 -0.96 -7.38
CA ILE A 27 24.07 -2.02 -7.76
C ILE A 27 23.29 -2.51 -6.53
N TRP A 28 22.02 -2.84 -6.71
CA TRP A 28 21.21 -3.51 -5.69
C TRP A 28 21.54 -4.98 -5.59
N ARG A 29 21.78 -5.43 -4.37
CA ARG A 29 21.83 -6.84 -3.97
C ARG A 29 20.62 -7.15 -3.12
N VAL A 30 19.79 -8.06 -3.58
CA VAL A 30 18.55 -8.47 -2.92
C VAL A 30 18.67 -9.95 -2.59
N ARG A 31 18.76 -10.24 -1.30
CA ARG A 31 18.82 -11.60 -0.76
C ARG A 31 17.41 -12.09 -0.46
N SER A 32 17.10 -13.26 -1.00
CA SER A 32 15.98 -14.09 -0.62
C SER A 32 16.48 -15.35 0.08
N GLN A 33 15.56 -16.20 0.56
CA GLN A 33 15.86 -17.43 1.31
C GLN A 33 16.89 -18.31 0.59
N ASP A 34 16.72 -18.50 -0.72
CA ASP A 34 17.51 -19.47 -1.49
C ASP A 34 18.44 -18.82 -2.54
N CYS A 35 18.37 -17.51 -2.73
CA CYS A 35 19.07 -16.85 -3.84
C CYS A 35 19.36 -15.37 -3.60
N GLU A 36 20.38 -14.88 -4.30
CA GLU A 36 20.71 -13.47 -4.39
C GLU A 36 20.38 -12.96 -5.79
N TYR A 37 19.70 -11.81 -5.85
CA TYR A 37 19.38 -11.09 -7.06
C TYR A 37 20.20 -9.81 -7.14
N ILE A 38 20.70 -9.54 -8.34
CA ILE A 38 21.51 -8.36 -8.63
C ILE A 38 20.77 -7.51 -9.66
N SER A 39 20.54 -6.23 -9.36
CA SER A 39 19.80 -5.32 -10.25
C SER A 39 20.31 -3.90 -10.16
N ARG A 40 20.17 -3.13 -11.24
CA ARG A 40 20.43 -1.68 -11.22
C ARG A 40 19.35 -0.91 -10.47
N TRP A 41 18.14 -1.47 -10.43
CA TRP A 41 16.95 -0.80 -9.90
C TRP A 41 16.24 -1.72 -8.92
N LEU A 42 15.76 -1.13 -7.82
CA LEU A 42 14.87 -1.79 -6.87
C LEU A 42 13.51 -1.10 -6.91
N ILE A 43 12.45 -1.90 -7.04
CA ILE A 43 11.07 -1.46 -6.90
C ILE A 43 10.49 -2.04 -5.62
N VAL A 44 10.15 -1.16 -4.68
CA VAL A 44 9.47 -1.56 -3.44
C VAL A 44 7.96 -1.54 -3.70
N ALA A 45 7.32 -2.70 -3.54
CA ALA A 45 5.89 -2.91 -3.79
C ALA A 45 5.21 -3.76 -2.70
N THR A 46 5.71 -3.69 -1.46
CA THR A 46 5.25 -4.50 -0.32
C THR A 46 4.02 -3.96 0.40
N GLY A 47 3.53 -2.77 0.01
CA GLY A 47 2.42 -2.10 0.68
C GLY A 47 2.79 -1.48 2.03
N GLU A 48 1.83 -0.78 2.64
CA GLU A 48 1.97 -0.12 3.95
C GLU A 48 1.41 -0.95 5.11
N ASN A 49 0.52 -1.90 4.82
CA ASN A 49 -0.19 -2.72 5.81
C ASN A 49 0.38 -4.14 5.85
N ALA A 50 1.65 -4.28 6.20
CA ALA A 50 2.34 -5.57 6.16
C ALA A 50 2.28 -6.31 7.50
N GLU A 51 2.67 -5.66 8.59
CA GLU A 51 2.77 -6.29 9.90
C GLU A 51 1.66 -5.80 10.82
N PRO A 52 1.00 -6.70 11.58
CA PRO A 52 0.00 -6.30 12.56
C PRO A 52 0.62 -5.44 13.67
N VAL A 53 -0.09 -4.40 14.10
CA VAL A 53 0.32 -3.59 15.24
C VAL A 53 -0.42 -4.09 16.47
N ILE A 54 0.29 -4.79 17.36
CA ILE A 54 -0.25 -5.23 18.65
C ILE A 54 0.25 -4.23 19.71
N PRO A 55 -0.63 -3.33 20.22
CA PRO A 55 -0.23 -2.38 21.24
C PRO A 55 -0.02 -3.08 22.59
N GLU A 56 0.84 -2.50 23.42
CA GLU A 56 0.93 -2.87 24.83
C GLU A 56 -0.34 -2.40 25.55
N ILE A 57 -1.20 -3.35 25.93
CA ILE A 57 -2.41 -3.10 26.72
C ILE A 57 -2.22 -3.79 28.07
N VAL A 58 -2.34 -3.04 29.16
CA VAL A 58 -2.16 -3.53 30.51
C VAL A 58 -3.09 -4.71 30.78
N GLY A 59 -2.52 -5.85 31.19
CA GLY A 59 -3.26 -7.05 31.59
C GLY A 59 -3.76 -7.93 30.44
N LEU A 60 -3.44 -7.60 29.18
CA LEU A 60 -3.84 -8.39 28.01
C LEU A 60 -3.30 -9.82 28.08
N GLU A 61 -2.11 -10.00 28.64
CA GLU A 61 -1.45 -11.30 28.83
C GLU A 61 -2.15 -12.22 29.85
N ARG A 62 -3.05 -11.66 30.66
CA ARG A 62 -3.79 -12.38 31.72
C ARG A 62 -5.20 -12.74 31.31
N PHE A 63 -5.64 -12.32 30.12
CA PHE A 63 -6.97 -12.62 29.61
C PHE A 63 -7.09 -14.11 29.31
N ASN A 64 -8.10 -14.76 29.87
CA ASN A 64 -8.34 -16.19 29.69
C ASN A 64 -9.03 -16.53 28.36
N GLY A 65 -9.66 -15.54 27.73
CA GLY A 65 -10.37 -15.71 26.46
C GLY A 65 -9.46 -15.62 25.23
N ASN A 66 -10.05 -15.69 24.04
CA ASN A 66 -9.30 -15.64 22.80
C ASN A 66 -8.89 -14.20 22.45
N VAL A 67 -7.64 -13.97 22.05
CA VAL A 67 -7.15 -12.69 21.55
C VAL A 67 -6.65 -12.87 20.12
N VAL A 68 -7.23 -12.14 19.17
CA VAL A 68 -6.84 -12.22 17.77
C VAL A 68 -6.68 -10.83 17.16
N HIS A 69 -5.63 -10.62 16.36
CA HIS A 69 -5.56 -9.42 15.52
C HIS A 69 -6.38 -9.61 14.24
N THR A 70 -6.90 -8.53 13.66
CA THR A 70 -7.66 -8.58 12.39
C THR A 70 -6.94 -9.29 11.23
N SER A 71 -5.61 -9.44 11.29
CA SER A 71 -4.84 -10.23 10.32
C SER A 71 -5.11 -11.73 10.41
N GLY A 72 -5.43 -12.22 11.60
CA GLY A 72 -5.84 -13.60 11.87
C GLY A 72 -7.35 -13.83 11.78
N TYR A 73 -8.17 -12.77 11.78
CA TYR A 73 -9.62 -12.87 11.70
C TYR A 73 -10.05 -13.40 10.32
N LYS A 74 -10.92 -14.42 10.29
CA LYS A 74 -11.47 -14.99 9.05
C LYS A 74 -12.97 -14.78 8.92
N SER A 75 -13.73 -14.99 9.99
CA SER A 75 -15.19 -14.86 9.98
C SER A 75 -15.72 -14.71 11.40
N GLY A 76 -16.84 -13.99 11.52
CA GLY A 76 -17.58 -13.82 12.76
C GLY A 76 -18.23 -15.11 13.25
N LEU A 77 -18.31 -16.14 12.40
CA LEU A 77 -18.86 -17.45 12.73
C LEU A 77 -18.15 -18.10 13.93
N GLU A 78 -16.83 -17.92 14.06
CA GLU A 78 -16.02 -18.44 15.16
C GLU A 78 -16.37 -17.79 16.52
N PHE A 79 -17.05 -16.65 16.48
CA PHE A 79 -17.43 -15.85 17.66
C PHE A 79 -18.94 -15.91 17.93
N ARG A 80 -19.67 -16.83 17.29
CA ARG A 80 -21.13 -16.93 17.44
C ARG A 80 -21.53 -17.04 18.91
N LYS A 81 -22.50 -16.22 19.33
CA LYS A 81 -23.00 -16.08 20.72
C LYS A 81 -21.99 -15.56 21.75
N GLN A 82 -20.80 -15.13 21.33
CA GLN A 82 -19.81 -14.54 22.24
C GLN A 82 -20.00 -13.03 22.39
N LYS A 83 -19.61 -12.49 23.54
CA LYS A 83 -19.34 -11.06 23.74
C LYS A 83 -17.91 -10.79 23.30
N VAL A 84 -17.76 -9.97 22.27
CA VAL A 84 -16.46 -9.70 21.64
C VAL A 84 -16.09 -8.24 21.83
N LEU A 85 -14.92 -7.98 22.42
CA LEU A 85 -14.34 -6.65 22.50
C LEU A 85 -13.53 -6.38 21.23
N VAL A 86 -13.97 -5.44 20.40
CA VAL A 86 -13.26 -5.01 19.20
C VAL A 86 -12.46 -3.75 19.52
N VAL A 87 -11.14 -3.86 19.60
CA VAL A 87 -10.24 -2.75 19.93
C VAL A 87 -9.89 -1.97 18.66
N GLY A 88 -10.56 -0.84 18.44
CA GLY A 88 -10.33 0.04 17.29
C GLY A 88 -11.57 0.23 16.42
N CYS A 89 -11.72 1.44 15.88
CA CYS A 89 -12.88 1.88 15.09
C CYS A 89 -12.52 2.33 13.66
N GLY A 90 -11.40 1.82 13.12
CA GLY A 90 -11.06 2.00 11.71
C GLY A 90 -11.94 1.16 10.78
N ASN A 91 -11.62 1.15 9.48
CA ASN A 91 -12.38 0.37 8.49
C ASN A 91 -12.51 -1.11 8.90
N SER A 92 -11.39 -1.76 9.26
CA SER A 92 -11.40 -3.16 9.71
C SER A 92 -12.22 -3.36 10.99
N GLY A 93 -12.16 -2.44 11.96
CA GLY A 93 -12.93 -2.55 13.20
C GLY A 93 -14.43 -2.47 12.96
N MET A 94 -14.87 -1.57 12.07
CA MET A 94 -16.28 -1.45 11.66
C MET A 94 -16.77 -2.67 10.89
N GLU A 95 -15.99 -3.16 9.92
CA GLU A 95 -16.34 -4.34 9.12
C GLU A 95 -16.39 -5.62 9.97
N VAL A 96 -15.41 -5.83 10.86
CA VAL A 96 -15.41 -6.94 11.80
C VAL A 96 -16.60 -6.86 12.75
N SER A 97 -16.89 -5.69 13.31
CA SER A 97 -18.06 -5.53 14.20
C SER A 97 -19.37 -5.86 13.48
N LEU A 98 -19.50 -5.44 12.22
CA LEU A 98 -20.66 -5.77 11.39
C LEU A 98 -20.75 -7.27 11.09
N ASP A 99 -19.63 -7.91 10.76
CA ASP A 99 -19.58 -9.35 10.49
C ASP A 99 -19.88 -10.20 11.75
N LEU A 100 -19.38 -9.78 12.90
CA LEU A 100 -19.72 -10.34 14.22
C LEU A 100 -21.22 -10.26 14.48
N CYS A 101 -21.84 -9.09 14.27
CA CYS A 101 -23.30 -8.94 14.40
C CYS A 101 -24.06 -9.89 13.48
N ARG A 102 -23.65 -10.01 12.21
CA ARG A 102 -24.29 -10.92 11.23
C ARG A 102 -24.24 -12.38 11.66
N HIS A 103 -23.22 -12.77 12.41
CA HIS A 103 -23.03 -14.12 12.93
C HIS A 103 -23.56 -14.32 14.37
N ASN A 104 -24.43 -13.42 14.85
CA ASN A 104 -25.03 -13.48 16.19
C ASN A 104 -24.00 -13.42 17.34
N ALA A 105 -22.88 -12.73 17.15
CA ALA A 105 -22.00 -12.30 18.23
C ALA A 105 -22.47 -10.94 18.78
N SER A 106 -21.99 -10.57 19.97
CA SER A 106 -22.29 -9.31 20.65
C SER A 106 -21.05 -8.39 20.70
N PRO A 107 -20.76 -7.64 19.62
CA PRO A 107 -19.58 -6.79 19.55
C PRO A 107 -19.71 -5.54 20.41
N HIS A 108 -18.62 -5.22 21.12
CA HIS A 108 -18.40 -3.98 21.83
C HIS A 108 -17.16 -3.32 21.25
N MET A 109 -17.32 -2.19 20.57
CA MET A 109 -16.26 -1.53 19.82
C MET A 109 -15.66 -0.38 20.63
N VAL A 110 -14.35 -0.43 20.86
CA VAL A 110 -13.58 0.59 21.56
C VAL A 110 -13.24 1.73 20.61
N VAL A 111 -13.61 2.94 20.99
CA VAL A 111 -13.36 4.18 20.23
C VAL A 111 -12.50 5.10 21.08
N ARG A 112 -11.18 5.06 20.88
CA ARG A 112 -10.24 5.96 21.58
C ARG A 112 -10.18 7.35 20.97
N ASN A 113 -10.08 7.40 19.63
CA ASN A 113 -9.82 8.62 18.90
C ASN A 113 -11.00 9.00 18.02
N SER A 114 -11.02 10.25 17.59
CA SER A 114 -12.00 10.72 16.62
C SER A 114 -11.81 10.05 15.26
N VAL A 115 -12.93 9.75 14.59
CA VAL A 115 -12.97 9.08 13.30
C VAL A 115 -14.01 9.73 12.39
N HIS A 116 -13.65 9.91 11.12
CA HIS A 116 -14.63 10.28 10.10
C HIS A 116 -15.31 9.01 9.58
N VAL A 117 -16.64 8.97 9.68
CA VAL A 117 -17.46 7.92 9.07
C VAL A 117 -18.24 8.54 7.92
N LEU A 118 -18.01 8.03 6.72
CA LEU A 118 -18.61 8.49 5.47
C LEU A 118 -19.43 7.35 4.86
N PRO A 119 -20.53 7.64 4.17
CA PRO A 119 -21.22 6.61 3.40
C PRO A 119 -20.32 6.14 2.26
N ARG A 120 -20.46 4.88 1.82
CA ARG A 120 -19.72 4.37 0.66
C ARG A 120 -20.11 5.10 -0.63
N GLU A 121 -21.39 5.42 -0.73
CA GLU A 121 -22.00 6.09 -1.88
C GLU A 121 -22.88 7.26 -1.43
N ILE A 122 -22.85 8.34 -2.20
CA ILE A 122 -23.73 9.50 -2.07
C ILE A 122 -24.40 9.65 -3.43
N PHE A 123 -25.74 9.66 -3.48
CA PHE A 123 -26.49 9.71 -4.74
C PHE A 123 -26.05 8.64 -5.77
N CYS A 124 -25.87 7.39 -5.34
CA CYS A 124 -25.40 6.25 -6.16
C CYS A 124 -24.00 6.43 -6.77
N CYS A 125 -23.25 7.44 -6.36
CA CYS A 125 -21.89 7.69 -6.79
C CYS A 125 -20.93 7.45 -5.63
N SER A 126 -19.73 6.94 -5.91
CA SER A 126 -18.70 6.76 -4.89
C SER A 126 -18.39 8.09 -4.19
N THR A 127 -18.41 8.11 -2.86
CA THR A 127 -18.08 9.29 -2.04
C THR A 127 -16.71 9.87 -2.42
N PHE A 128 -15.72 9.00 -2.63
CA PHE A 128 -14.40 9.42 -3.10
C PHE A 128 -14.42 9.87 -4.57
N GLY A 129 -15.23 9.25 -5.42
CA GLY A 129 -15.41 9.69 -6.81
C GLY A 129 -15.92 11.14 -6.89
N ILE A 130 -16.93 11.47 -6.09
CA ILE A 130 -17.47 12.83 -5.97
C ILE A 130 -16.40 13.78 -5.42
N ALA A 131 -15.73 13.39 -4.33
CA ALA A 131 -14.67 14.19 -3.73
C ALA A 131 -13.55 14.53 -4.73
N MET A 132 -13.08 13.54 -5.49
CA MET A 132 -12.04 13.74 -6.51
C MET A 132 -12.53 14.60 -7.68
N ALA A 133 -13.79 14.45 -8.10
CA ALA A 133 -14.36 15.29 -9.15
C ALA A 133 -14.46 16.76 -8.70
N LEU A 134 -14.97 17.01 -7.50
CA LEU A 134 -15.09 18.37 -6.93
C LEU A 134 -13.73 19.01 -6.67
N HIS A 135 -12.74 18.24 -6.22
CA HIS A 135 -11.40 18.76 -5.93
C HIS A 135 -10.67 19.30 -7.17
N LYS A 136 -11.11 18.95 -8.39
CA LYS A 136 -10.60 19.56 -9.62
C LYS A 136 -10.97 21.03 -9.77
N TRP A 137 -12.06 21.45 -9.13
CA TRP A 137 -12.67 22.78 -9.32
C TRP A 137 -12.76 23.59 -8.03
N LEU A 138 -12.69 22.94 -6.86
CA LEU A 138 -12.89 23.56 -5.56
C LEU A 138 -11.69 23.35 -4.62
N PRO A 139 -11.37 24.35 -3.78
CA PRO A 139 -10.44 24.19 -2.67
C PRO A 139 -10.81 23.02 -1.76
N LEU A 140 -9.80 22.30 -1.27
CA LEU A 140 -9.96 21.08 -0.45
C LEU A 140 -10.92 21.26 0.73
N ARG A 141 -10.84 22.41 1.42
CA ARG A 141 -11.71 22.73 2.56
C ARG A 141 -13.19 22.77 2.19
N LEU A 142 -13.53 23.25 0.99
CA LEU A 142 -14.92 23.28 0.51
C LEU A 142 -15.39 21.87 0.16
N VAL A 143 -14.54 21.07 -0.47
CA VAL A 143 -14.84 19.66 -0.76
C VAL A 143 -15.10 18.89 0.53
N ASP A 144 -14.23 19.02 1.52
CA ASP A 144 -14.39 18.35 2.82
C ASP A 144 -15.68 18.78 3.54
N LYS A 145 -16.00 20.08 3.55
CA LYS A 145 -17.28 20.58 4.09
C LYS A 145 -18.48 19.99 3.36
N PHE A 146 -18.43 19.93 2.03
CA PHE A 146 -19.49 19.34 1.22
C PHE A 146 -19.67 17.85 1.53
N ILE A 147 -18.58 17.07 1.57
CA ILE A 147 -18.64 15.64 1.90
C ILE A 147 -19.18 15.42 3.31
N LEU A 148 -18.82 16.25 4.28
CA LEU A 148 -19.34 16.16 5.65
C LEU A 148 -20.83 16.51 5.74
N LEU A 149 -21.27 17.52 4.98
CA LEU A 149 -22.69 17.88 4.87
C LEU A 149 -23.49 16.71 4.28
N MET A 150 -23.03 16.16 3.15
CA MET A 150 -23.68 15.02 2.51
C MET A 150 -23.68 13.77 3.41
N SER A 151 -22.56 13.50 4.08
CA SER A 151 -22.47 12.43 5.08
C SER A 151 -23.49 12.62 6.20
N ASN A 152 -23.67 13.83 6.71
CA ASN A 152 -24.68 14.09 7.76
C ASN A 152 -26.11 13.92 7.24
N LEU A 153 -26.40 14.28 5.99
CA LEU A 153 -27.70 14.06 5.36
C LEU A 153 -28.01 12.56 5.17
N THR A 154 -27.01 11.76 4.79
CA THR A 154 -27.18 10.33 4.54
C THR A 154 -27.14 9.48 5.82
N LEU A 155 -26.20 9.78 6.71
CA LEU A 155 -25.92 8.97 7.91
C LEU A 155 -26.49 9.58 9.20
N GLY A 156 -26.86 10.86 9.21
CA GLY A 156 -27.24 11.58 10.42
C GLY A 156 -26.05 11.91 11.32
N SER A 157 -26.36 12.49 12.49
CA SER A 157 -25.35 12.82 13.50
C SER A 157 -24.82 11.55 14.18
N ILE A 158 -23.50 11.37 14.14
CA ILE A 158 -22.81 10.23 14.74
C ILE A 158 -22.28 10.53 16.16
N GLU A 159 -22.28 11.79 16.57
CA GLU A 159 -21.74 12.20 17.89
C GLU A 159 -22.54 11.59 19.05
N LYS A 160 -23.86 11.50 18.89
CA LYS A 160 -24.75 10.86 19.87
C LYS A 160 -24.53 9.35 19.98
N LEU A 161 -23.78 8.75 19.07
CA LEU A 161 -23.47 7.32 19.03
C LEU A 161 -22.11 7.00 19.69
N GLY A 162 -21.48 7.98 20.34
CA GLY A 162 -20.13 7.83 20.91
C GLY A 162 -19.00 7.97 19.88
N LEU A 163 -19.31 8.28 18.61
CA LEU A 163 -18.33 8.50 17.56
C LEU A 163 -18.04 9.99 17.40
N ARG A 164 -16.84 10.42 17.80
CA ARG A 164 -16.42 11.82 17.70
C ARG A 164 -15.79 12.09 16.33
N ARG A 165 -16.17 13.19 15.66
CA ARG A 165 -15.54 13.59 14.38
C ARG A 165 -14.26 14.41 14.63
N PRO A 166 -13.18 14.18 13.84
CA PRO A 166 -12.02 15.06 13.84
C PRO A 166 -12.37 16.47 13.37
N LYS A 167 -11.65 17.49 13.87
CA LYS A 167 -11.81 18.90 13.44
C LYS A 167 -11.35 19.13 11.99
N THR A 168 -10.29 18.44 11.59
CA THR A 168 -9.75 18.45 10.23
C THR A 168 -10.68 17.69 9.30
N GLY A 169 -10.87 18.15 8.05
CA GLY A 169 -11.74 17.49 7.08
C GLY A 169 -11.25 16.08 6.69
N PRO A 170 -12.12 15.20 6.16
CA PRO A 170 -11.78 13.80 5.91
C PRO A 170 -10.64 13.60 4.90
N ILE A 171 -10.62 14.37 3.81
CA ILE A 171 -9.56 14.26 2.80
C ILE A 171 -8.30 14.97 3.29
N GLU A 172 -8.43 16.11 3.95
CA GLU A 172 -7.30 16.82 4.57
C GLU A 172 -6.60 15.96 5.64
N LEU A 173 -7.35 15.31 6.53
CA LEU A 173 -6.84 14.42 7.57
C LEU A 173 -6.06 13.26 6.94
N LYS A 174 -6.64 12.66 5.90
CA LYS A 174 -5.97 11.62 5.13
C LYS A 174 -4.69 12.11 4.49
N ASN A 175 -4.70 13.32 3.92
CA ASN A 175 -3.55 13.87 3.23
C ASN A 175 -2.38 14.19 4.15
N THR A 176 -2.67 14.59 5.38
CA THR A 176 -1.69 15.04 6.38
C THR A 176 -1.20 13.90 7.27
N THR A 177 -2.09 13.00 7.68
CA THR A 177 -1.78 11.95 8.67
C THR A 177 -1.80 10.54 8.10
N GLY A 178 -2.25 10.35 6.85
CA GLY A 178 -2.48 9.02 6.28
C GLY A 178 -3.72 8.31 6.80
N LYS A 179 -4.44 8.88 7.78
CA LYS A 179 -5.65 8.25 8.34
C LYS A 179 -6.82 8.36 7.37
N THR A 180 -7.18 7.24 6.78
CA THR A 180 -8.32 7.13 5.86
C THR A 180 -9.65 7.18 6.63
N PRO A 181 -10.64 7.98 6.19
CA PRO A 181 -11.97 7.94 6.78
C PRO A 181 -12.60 6.56 6.60
N VAL A 182 -13.46 6.16 7.52
CA VAL A 182 -14.19 4.90 7.44
C VAL A 182 -15.33 5.04 6.43
N LEU A 183 -15.39 4.10 5.49
CA LEU A 183 -16.54 3.95 4.61
C LEU A 183 -17.53 2.98 5.24
N ASP A 184 -18.68 3.49 5.69
CA ASP A 184 -19.67 2.66 6.35
C ASP A 184 -20.33 1.68 5.36
N GLY A 185 -20.22 0.39 5.68
CA GLY A 185 -20.89 -0.72 5.00
C GLY A 185 -22.16 -1.20 5.70
N GLY A 186 -22.67 -0.44 6.68
CA GLY A 186 -23.85 -0.77 7.49
C GLY A 186 -23.57 -1.01 8.97
N ALA A 187 -22.32 -0.88 9.42
CA ALA A 187 -21.95 -0.96 10.83
C ALA A 187 -22.64 0.16 11.64
N LEU A 188 -22.72 1.37 11.07
CA LEU A 188 -23.35 2.50 11.74
C LEU A 188 -24.82 2.25 12.06
N ASN A 189 -25.56 1.57 11.17
CA ASN A 189 -26.95 1.21 11.45
C ASN A 189 -27.05 0.21 12.60
N GLN A 190 -26.13 -0.74 12.70
CA GLN A 190 -26.08 -1.67 13.84
C GLN A 190 -25.70 -0.98 15.15
N ILE A 191 -24.86 0.06 15.11
CA ILE A 191 -24.59 0.93 16.26
C ILE A 191 -25.86 1.67 16.69
N LYS A 192 -26.59 2.28 15.74
CA LYS A 192 -27.86 2.97 16.03
C LYS A 192 -28.91 2.05 16.64
N SER A 193 -28.99 0.81 16.18
CA SER A 193 -29.91 -0.20 16.71
C SER A 193 -29.43 -0.81 18.04
N GLY A 194 -28.23 -0.48 18.52
CA GLY A 194 -27.68 -1.00 19.78
C GLY A 194 -27.07 -2.40 19.71
N ASN A 195 -27.00 -2.99 18.51
CA ASN A 195 -26.40 -4.31 18.28
C ASN A 195 -24.87 -4.29 18.35
N ILE A 196 -24.26 -3.16 17.97
CA ILE A 196 -22.85 -2.85 18.24
C ILE A 196 -22.80 -1.78 19.33
N LYS A 197 -22.17 -2.09 20.46
CA LYS A 197 -22.04 -1.14 21.58
C LYS A 197 -20.73 -0.39 21.49
N VAL A 198 -20.77 0.93 21.50
CA VAL A 198 -19.56 1.77 21.51
C VAL A 198 -19.08 1.93 22.96
N MET A 199 -17.78 1.72 23.17
CA MET A 199 -17.11 1.77 24.45
C MET A 199 -15.98 2.83 24.42
N GLU A 200 -15.73 3.47 25.57
CA GLU A 200 -14.56 4.34 25.77
C GLU A 200 -13.24 3.54 25.79
N GLU A 201 -12.11 4.23 25.89
CA GLU A 201 -10.79 3.59 25.91
C GLU A 201 -10.65 2.54 27.03
N VAL A 202 -9.97 1.43 26.72
CA VAL A 202 -9.63 0.38 27.68
C VAL A 202 -8.53 0.90 28.59
N ARG A 203 -8.79 0.86 29.91
CA ARG A 203 -7.80 1.18 30.94
C ARG A 203 -6.92 -0.03 31.26
N GLU A 204 -7.54 -1.18 31.47
CA GLU A 204 -6.85 -2.46 31.70
C GLU A 204 -7.74 -3.63 31.25
N ILE A 205 -7.10 -4.69 30.76
CA ILE A 205 -7.74 -5.98 30.51
C ILE A 205 -7.66 -6.79 31.79
N THR A 206 -8.80 -7.34 32.20
CA THR A 206 -8.91 -8.22 33.37
C THR A 206 -8.87 -9.68 32.92
N ARG A 207 -8.88 -10.63 33.86
CA ARG A 207 -8.82 -12.06 33.51
C ARG A 207 -9.98 -12.51 32.61
N ASN A 208 -11.15 -11.91 32.75
CA ASN A 208 -12.38 -12.30 32.05
C ASN A 208 -13.02 -11.14 31.27
N GLY A 209 -12.34 -10.00 31.12
CA GLY A 209 -12.99 -8.80 30.60
C GLY A 209 -12.07 -7.59 30.46
N ALA A 210 -12.65 -6.39 30.57
CA ALA A 210 -11.92 -5.13 30.49
C ALA A 210 -12.57 -4.07 31.40
N LYS A 211 -11.71 -3.20 31.95
CA LYS A 211 -12.10 -1.95 32.59
C LYS A 211 -11.84 -0.78 31.65
N PHE A 212 -12.76 0.17 31.66
CA PHE A 212 -12.76 1.31 30.75
C PHE A 212 -12.46 2.62 31.50
N MET A 213 -12.06 3.65 30.75
CA MET A 213 -11.72 4.96 31.33
C MET A 213 -12.91 5.68 31.97
N ASP A 214 -14.14 5.32 31.61
CA ASP A 214 -15.37 5.82 32.22
C ASP A 214 -15.76 5.09 33.52
N GLY A 215 -14.93 4.14 33.98
CA GLY A 215 -15.15 3.36 35.19
C GLY A 215 -16.01 2.10 34.98
N GLN A 216 -16.54 1.85 33.78
CA GLN A 216 -17.25 0.60 33.50
C GLN A 216 -16.29 -0.60 33.52
N GLU A 217 -16.81 -1.74 33.94
CA GLU A 217 -16.16 -3.05 33.81
C GLU A 217 -17.13 -4.01 33.11
N LYS A 218 -16.64 -4.75 32.11
CA LYS A 218 -17.44 -5.72 31.37
C LYS A 218 -16.64 -6.98 31.07
N GLU A 219 -17.34 -8.10 31.11
CA GLU A 219 -16.81 -9.40 30.72
C GLU A 219 -16.92 -9.64 29.21
N PHE A 220 -15.90 -10.29 28.66
CA PHE A 220 -15.78 -10.63 27.25
C PHE A 220 -15.22 -12.03 27.09
N ASP A 221 -15.69 -12.76 26.08
CA ASP A 221 -15.20 -14.09 25.75
C ASP A 221 -13.98 -14.01 24.81
N SER A 222 -13.95 -12.97 23.98
CA SER A 222 -12.91 -12.75 22.97
C SER A 222 -12.57 -11.27 22.81
N ILE A 223 -11.32 -11.01 22.40
CA ILE A 223 -10.81 -9.69 22.03
C ILE A 223 -10.32 -9.76 20.58
N VAL A 224 -10.81 -8.84 19.74
CA VAL A 224 -10.31 -8.64 18.38
C VAL A 224 -9.56 -7.31 18.30
N LEU A 225 -8.26 -7.37 18.05
CA LEU A 225 -7.41 -6.19 17.87
C LEU A 225 -7.53 -5.68 16.43
N ALA A 226 -8.30 -4.60 16.25
CA ALA A 226 -8.41 -3.84 15.00
C ALA A 226 -7.51 -2.59 15.04
N THR A 227 -6.28 -2.80 15.47
CA THR A 227 -5.30 -1.76 15.85
C THR A 227 -4.39 -1.33 14.71
N GLY A 228 -4.62 -1.85 13.51
CA GLY A 228 -3.94 -1.43 12.28
C GLY A 228 -2.67 -2.21 12.00
N TYR A 229 -1.93 -1.72 11.01
CA TYR A 229 -0.73 -2.36 10.49
C TYR A 229 0.40 -1.35 10.36
N LYS A 230 1.62 -1.85 10.21
CA LYS A 230 2.80 -1.07 9.88
C LYS A 230 3.54 -1.67 8.68
N SER A 231 4.33 -0.84 8.02
CA SER A 231 5.22 -1.27 6.95
C SER A 231 6.36 -2.13 7.51
N ASN A 232 6.81 -3.12 6.75
CA ASN A 232 8.00 -3.91 7.08
C ASN A 232 9.25 -3.53 6.27
N VAL A 233 9.14 -2.51 5.40
CA VAL A 233 10.26 -2.05 4.55
C VAL A 233 11.54 -1.78 5.36
N PRO A 234 11.51 -1.10 6.52
CA PRO A 234 12.72 -0.82 7.30
C PRO A 234 13.45 -2.08 7.80
N PHE A 235 12.79 -3.23 7.90
CA PHE A 235 13.40 -4.45 8.41
C PHE A 235 14.34 -5.11 7.39
N TRP A 236 13.98 -5.08 6.11
CA TRP A 236 14.74 -5.75 5.05
C TRP A 236 15.51 -4.79 4.15
N LEU A 237 15.07 -3.54 3.97
CA LEU A 237 15.79 -2.54 3.18
C LEU A 237 16.87 -1.86 4.03
N LYS A 238 18.14 -2.00 3.65
CA LYS A 238 19.30 -1.50 4.41
C LYS A 238 19.97 -0.30 3.75
N GLY A 239 20.51 0.58 4.59
CA GLY A 239 21.46 1.63 4.17
C GLY A 239 20.85 2.71 3.29
N SER A 240 19.57 3.06 3.49
CA SER A 240 18.91 4.03 2.63
C SER A 240 17.95 4.96 3.38
N ASP A 241 18.06 6.26 3.13
CA ASP A 241 17.18 7.30 3.68
C ASP A 241 15.85 7.45 2.90
N PHE A 242 15.48 6.48 2.08
CA PHE A 242 14.27 6.57 1.25
C PHE A 242 12.96 6.49 2.06
N PHE A 243 13.01 5.83 3.22
CA PHE A 243 11.84 5.60 4.07
C PHE A 243 12.08 6.18 5.48
N THR A 244 10.99 6.51 6.17
CA THR A 244 10.96 6.83 7.59
C THR A 244 11.09 5.56 8.42
N GLU A 245 11.25 5.71 9.73
CA GLU A 245 11.30 4.56 10.66
C GLU A 245 9.99 3.76 10.67
N GLU A 246 8.87 4.41 10.35
CA GLU A 246 7.55 3.79 10.17
C GLU A 246 7.39 3.11 8.80
N GLY A 247 8.43 3.14 7.96
CA GLY A 247 8.44 2.54 6.63
C GLY A 247 7.63 3.33 5.59
N MET A 248 7.43 4.63 5.82
CA MET A 248 6.78 5.54 4.88
C MET A 248 7.81 6.27 3.99
N PRO A 249 7.57 6.51 2.70
CA PRO A 249 8.52 7.15 1.81
C PRO A 249 8.71 8.61 2.23
N ARG A 250 9.96 9.06 2.35
CA ARG A 250 10.27 10.45 2.70
C ARG A 250 9.95 11.43 1.57
N THR A 251 10.05 10.97 0.33
CA THR A 251 9.71 11.74 -0.86
C THR A 251 8.68 10.99 -1.69
N ALA A 252 7.73 11.74 -2.27
CA ALA A 252 6.75 11.18 -3.20
C ALA A 252 7.42 10.60 -4.46
N PHE A 253 8.57 11.17 -4.82
CA PHE A 253 9.46 10.72 -5.88
C PHE A 253 10.89 10.95 -5.40
N PRO A 254 11.69 9.90 -5.17
CA PRO A 254 13.11 10.11 -5.13
C PRO A 254 13.50 10.68 -6.50
N ASN A 255 14.13 11.87 -6.56
CA ASN A 255 14.88 12.31 -7.76
C ASN A 255 16.11 11.41 -8.03
N ASP A 256 16.22 10.38 -7.22
CA ASP A 256 17.26 9.41 -7.20
C ASP A 256 16.91 8.24 -8.13
N THR A 257 17.65 8.14 -9.23
CA THR A 257 17.59 7.06 -10.23
C THR A 257 18.12 5.71 -9.69
N ARG A 258 18.12 5.48 -8.38
CA ARG A 258 18.60 4.25 -7.76
C ARG A 258 17.47 3.40 -7.20
N VAL A 259 16.39 4.01 -6.72
CA VAL A 259 15.21 3.31 -6.19
C VAL A 259 13.95 3.97 -6.72
N ALA A 260 13.12 3.18 -7.38
CA ALA A 260 11.78 3.61 -7.73
C ALA A 260 10.81 3.02 -6.70
N ASN A 261 10.09 3.87 -5.98
CA ASN A 261 8.96 3.39 -5.20
C ASN A 261 7.73 3.31 -6.12
N MET A 262 7.12 2.14 -6.23
CA MET A 262 5.79 1.99 -6.85
C MET A 262 4.71 1.63 -5.82
N GLY A 263 5.11 1.40 -4.57
CA GLY A 263 4.46 0.47 -3.65
C GLY A 263 3.66 1.05 -2.51
N ILE A 264 3.49 2.38 -2.41
CA ILE A 264 2.44 2.94 -1.57
C ILE A 264 1.29 3.34 -2.47
N TRP A 265 0.63 2.32 -2.99
CA TRP A 265 -0.67 2.48 -3.63
C TRP A 265 -1.74 2.36 -2.55
N ASP A 266 -2.11 3.50 -1.95
CA ASP A 266 -3.41 3.60 -1.30
C ASP A 266 -4.47 3.84 -2.39
N GLY A 267 -5.19 2.76 -2.73
CA GLY A 267 -6.26 2.74 -3.73
C GLY A 267 -7.40 3.74 -3.46
N THR A 268 -7.43 4.41 -2.30
CA THR A 268 -8.44 5.42 -1.97
C THR A 268 -7.99 6.87 -2.19
N THR A 269 -6.70 7.16 -2.47
CA THR A 269 -6.27 8.55 -2.79
C THR A 269 -6.19 8.84 -4.28
N GLY A 270 -6.13 7.82 -5.14
CA GLY A 270 -5.73 8.01 -6.54
C GLY A 270 -4.37 8.72 -6.70
N ARG A 271 -3.59 8.87 -5.61
CA ARG A 271 -2.26 9.45 -5.67
C ARG A 271 -1.31 8.34 -6.04
N ASN A 272 -0.89 8.37 -7.29
CA ASN A 272 0.38 7.81 -7.71
C ASN A 272 1.47 8.52 -6.86
N LYS A 273 1.88 7.91 -5.74
CA LYS A 273 3.17 8.18 -5.10
C LYS A 273 4.27 7.28 -5.70
N GLY A 274 4.01 6.77 -6.89
CA GLY A 274 4.96 6.09 -7.75
C GLY A 274 5.09 6.85 -9.07
N VAL A 275 6.30 6.79 -9.62
CA VAL A 275 6.76 7.46 -10.85
C VAL A 275 5.63 7.69 -11.87
N PRO A 276 5.41 8.90 -12.40
CA PRO A 276 4.66 9.05 -13.64
C PRO A 276 5.49 8.35 -14.72
N PHE A 277 5.16 7.10 -15.04
CA PHE A 277 5.67 6.46 -16.23
C PHE A 277 5.10 7.23 -17.43
N LYS A 278 5.81 8.28 -17.85
CA LYS A 278 5.66 8.85 -19.19
C LYS A 278 5.99 7.72 -20.17
N GLN A 279 4.93 7.08 -20.65
CA GLN A 279 4.87 6.22 -21.82
C GLN A 279 5.93 5.11 -21.89
N VAL A 280 5.75 4.06 -21.09
CA VAL A 280 6.37 2.75 -21.39
C VAL A 280 5.65 2.18 -22.60
N GLN A 281 6.25 2.30 -23.78
CA GLN A 281 5.85 1.46 -24.91
C GLN A 281 6.42 0.06 -24.67
N TYR A 282 5.51 -0.90 -24.44
CA TYR A 282 5.84 -2.31 -24.41
C TYR A 282 6.23 -2.75 -25.83
N SER A 283 7.47 -3.19 -26.03
CA SER A 283 7.85 -3.92 -27.24
C SER A 283 8.30 -5.33 -26.85
N ASN A 284 8.04 -6.31 -27.72
CA ASN A 284 8.29 -7.74 -27.53
C ASN A 284 9.78 -8.14 -27.29
N ARG A 285 10.68 -7.18 -27.03
CA ARG A 285 12.12 -7.41 -26.76
C ARG A 285 12.64 -6.76 -25.47
N GLY A 286 11.76 -6.40 -24.54
CA GLY A 286 12.15 -5.85 -23.22
C GLY A 286 11.95 -4.35 -23.10
N VAL A 287 12.11 -3.87 -21.87
CA VAL A 287 11.83 -2.48 -21.46
C VAL A 287 12.91 -1.55 -22.00
N VAL A 288 12.57 -0.72 -23.00
CA VAL A 288 13.43 0.36 -23.49
C VAL A 288 12.91 1.68 -22.91
N ILE A 289 13.68 2.30 -22.03
CA ILE A 289 13.42 3.67 -21.55
C ILE A 289 14.16 4.60 -22.52
N ARG A 290 13.44 5.40 -23.33
CA ARG A 290 14.03 6.47 -24.15
C ARG A 290 13.90 7.80 -23.41
N GLU A 291 15.02 8.47 -23.20
CA GLU A 291 15.05 9.90 -22.83
C GLU A 291 14.60 10.73 -24.04
N ASN A 292 13.54 11.53 -23.88
CA ASN A 292 13.20 12.54 -24.87
C ASN A 292 13.99 13.81 -24.53
N ARG A 293 14.99 14.15 -25.36
CA ARG A 293 15.66 15.45 -25.30
C ARG A 293 14.71 16.51 -25.85
N GLU A 294 14.04 17.25 -24.97
CA GLU A 294 13.39 18.51 -25.33
C GLU A 294 14.01 19.65 -24.51
N ASN A 295 15.06 20.26 -25.08
CA ASN A 295 15.20 21.70 -25.24
C ASN A 295 16.59 22.07 -25.77
N ILE A 296 16.76 22.04 -27.09
CA ILE A 296 17.65 22.96 -27.81
C ILE A 296 16.99 23.28 -29.16
N GLY A 297 16.63 24.56 -29.36
CA GLY A 297 16.63 25.32 -30.61
C GLY A 297 16.08 24.69 -31.89
N SER A 298 14.90 25.17 -32.30
CA SER A 298 14.47 25.48 -33.68
C SER A 298 15.27 24.84 -34.84
N VAL A 299 14.70 23.83 -35.50
CA VAL A 299 14.97 23.56 -36.93
C VAL A 299 13.68 23.11 -37.62
N LYS A 300 13.43 23.72 -38.79
CA LYS A 300 12.22 23.72 -39.60
C LYS A 300 11.67 22.33 -39.96
N GLU A 301 10.35 22.24 -39.85
CA GLU A 301 9.50 21.21 -40.43
C GLU A 301 9.63 21.21 -41.97
N ARG A 302 9.94 20.06 -42.58
CA ARG A 302 9.64 19.77 -43.99
C ARG A 302 8.84 18.49 -44.05
N SER A 303 7.56 18.66 -44.28
CA SER A 303 6.56 17.65 -44.55
C SER A 303 6.89 16.88 -45.83
N GLN A 304 6.67 15.55 -45.84
CA GLN A 304 6.35 14.82 -47.06
C GLN A 304 5.59 13.50 -46.78
N VAL A 305 4.30 13.58 -47.10
CA VAL A 305 3.37 12.61 -47.72
C VAL A 305 3.79 11.14 -47.82
N VAL A 306 2.91 10.27 -47.32
CA VAL A 306 2.90 8.82 -47.47
C VAL A 306 2.44 8.40 -48.87
N GLY A 307 3.13 7.44 -49.48
CA GLY A 307 2.64 6.65 -50.62
C GLY A 307 2.62 5.15 -50.29
N PRO A 308 1.69 4.35 -50.85
CA PRO A 308 1.35 3.03 -50.36
C PRO A 308 2.11 1.94 -51.13
N SER A 309 3.08 1.27 -50.52
CA SER A 309 3.44 -0.15 -50.76
C SER A 309 4.84 -0.47 -50.20
N GLY A 310 4.88 -1.51 -49.37
CA GLY A 310 5.88 -2.57 -49.42
C GLY A 310 7.36 -2.24 -49.31
N VAL A 311 7.89 -2.44 -48.10
CA VAL A 311 9.25 -2.96 -47.78
C VAL A 311 10.44 -2.10 -48.22
N ASN A 312 11.29 -1.70 -47.27
CA ASN A 312 12.74 -1.70 -47.54
C ASN A 312 13.60 -1.94 -46.30
N LYS A 313 14.60 -2.81 -46.52
CA LYS A 313 15.84 -2.96 -45.73
C LYS A 313 16.51 -1.60 -45.56
N ILE A 314 17.09 -1.34 -44.39
CA ILE A 314 18.09 -0.29 -44.23
C ILE A 314 19.31 -0.88 -43.53
N SER A 315 20.40 -1.00 -44.29
CA SER A 315 21.78 -1.17 -43.81
C SER A 315 22.24 0.10 -43.10
N PHE A 316 23.07 -0.03 -42.06
CA PHE A 316 23.77 1.12 -41.49
C PHE A 316 25.22 1.12 -41.96
N ASP A 317 25.56 2.16 -42.71
CA ASP A 317 26.93 2.57 -43.04
C ASP A 317 27.58 3.20 -41.80
N LEU A 318 28.76 2.71 -41.43
CA LEU A 318 29.62 3.27 -40.39
C LEU A 318 30.48 4.38 -41.00
N GLN A 319 30.16 5.65 -40.74
CA GLN A 319 31.11 6.74 -40.97
C GLN A 319 31.98 6.98 -39.73
N LYS A 320 33.29 6.88 -39.97
CA LYS A 320 34.41 7.18 -39.08
C LYS A 320 34.47 8.65 -38.69
N GLY A 321 34.90 8.89 -37.45
CA GLY A 321 35.59 10.12 -37.02
C GLY A 321 36.52 9.78 -35.86
N GLY A 322 37.84 9.80 -36.09
CA GLY A 322 38.91 9.70 -35.07
C GLY A 322 38.93 10.95 -34.15
N LEU A 323 39.69 11.03 -33.06
CA LEU A 323 41.01 10.47 -32.70
C LEU A 323 41.07 10.23 -31.18
N GLY A 324 41.97 9.36 -30.72
CA GLY A 324 42.41 9.30 -29.32
C GLY A 324 42.95 7.94 -28.89
N SER A 325 44.22 7.70 -29.18
CA SER A 325 45.01 6.49 -28.93
C SER A 325 45.14 6.07 -27.45
N SER A 326 45.05 4.76 -27.18
CA SER A 326 46.16 3.90 -26.67
C SER A 326 45.65 2.72 -25.81
N GLY A 327 46.22 1.53 -26.04
CA GLY A 327 46.26 0.46 -25.04
C GLY A 327 45.32 -0.73 -25.24
N PHE A 328 45.50 -1.51 -26.31
CA PHE A 328 45.18 -2.94 -26.27
C PHE A 328 46.32 -3.66 -25.55
N SER A 329 45.99 -4.52 -24.57
CA SER A 329 46.82 -5.68 -24.24
C SER A 329 45.91 -6.88 -24.03
N LYS A 330 46.08 -7.81 -24.95
CA LYS A 330 45.45 -9.13 -25.02
C LYS A 330 46.39 -10.09 -24.31
N VAL A 331 45.92 -10.81 -23.30
CA VAL A 331 46.57 -12.05 -22.85
C VAL A 331 45.50 -13.14 -22.82
N VAL A 332 45.82 -14.20 -23.55
CA VAL A 332 45.10 -15.47 -23.66
C VAL A 332 45.88 -16.51 -22.85
N GLY A 333 45.16 -17.42 -22.18
CA GLY A 333 45.68 -18.61 -21.48
C GLY A 333 45.30 -18.57 -19.99
N SER A 334 44.73 -19.59 -19.36
CA SER A 334 44.61 -21.01 -19.69
C SER A 334 43.57 -21.67 -18.75
N ASP A 335 43.05 -22.82 -19.18
CA ASP A 335 42.05 -23.65 -18.51
C ASP A 335 42.41 -24.09 -17.07
N VAL A 336 41.45 -23.98 -16.15
CA VAL A 336 41.21 -24.98 -15.09
C VAL A 336 39.70 -25.16 -14.90
N LYS A 337 39.21 -26.37 -15.16
CA LYS A 337 37.85 -26.84 -14.84
C LYS A 337 37.78 -27.27 -13.37
N ALA A 338 36.71 -26.86 -12.65
CA ALA A 338 35.76 -27.71 -11.94
C ALA A 338 35.10 -26.97 -10.75
N GLY A 339 33.76 -27.02 -10.66
CA GLY A 339 32.99 -26.57 -9.49
C GLY A 339 31.69 -25.85 -9.87
N GLY A 340 30.69 -26.62 -10.30
CA GLY A 340 29.41 -26.08 -10.79
C GLY A 340 28.57 -25.40 -9.70
N LEU A 341 28.51 -24.08 -9.73
CA LEU A 341 27.39 -23.27 -9.27
C LEU A 341 26.69 -22.75 -10.54
N LYS A 342 25.40 -23.06 -10.71
CA LYS A 342 24.61 -22.50 -11.80
C LYS A 342 24.40 -21.00 -11.54
N GLU A 343 25.33 -20.18 -12.02
CA GLU A 343 25.12 -18.74 -12.20
C GLU A 343 24.01 -18.54 -13.23
N ASN A 344 22.79 -18.25 -12.78
CA ASN A 344 21.74 -17.81 -13.67
C ASN A 344 21.92 -16.30 -13.93
N LYS A 345 22.84 -15.95 -14.83
CA LYS A 345 23.04 -14.57 -15.32
C LYS A 345 21.86 -14.16 -16.20
N SER A 346 20.72 -13.83 -15.59
CA SER A 346 19.66 -13.08 -16.26
C SER A 346 19.92 -11.58 -16.11
N ILE A 347 20.97 -11.09 -16.77
CA ILE A 347 21.16 -9.64 -16.95
C ILE A 347 20.11 -9.19 -17.96
N GLY A 348 18.96 -8.69 -17.48
CA GLY A 348 18.01 -7.98 -18.34
C GLY A 348 16.52 -8.30 -18.19
N ARG A 349 16.09 -9.16 -17.25
CA ARG A 349 14.65 -9.30 -16.94
C ARG A 349 14.34 -8.73 -15.55
N PRO A 350 13.36 -7.82 -15.41
CA PRO A 350 12.91 -7.36 -14.10
C PRO A 350 12.35 -8.57 -13.33
N VAL A 351 12.92 -8.85 -12.17
CA VAL A 351 12.41 -9.91 -11.27
C VAL A 351 11.40 -9.27 -10.35
N ILE A 352 10.14 -9.68 -10.45
CA ILE A 352 9.09 -9.26 -9.55
C ILE A 352 8.99 -10.30 -8.43
N ILE A 353 9.43 -9.91 -7.25
CA ILE A 353 9.33 -10.72 -6.04
C ILE A 353 8.13 -10.22 -5.25
N GLN A 354 7.13 -11.08 -5.07
CA GLN A 354 5.96 -10.75 -4.27
C GLN A 354 6.02 -11.50 -2.94
N ASN A 355 6.11 -10.74 -1.85
CA ASN A 355 5.90 -11.28 -0.51
C ASN A 355 4.40 -11.54 -0.34
N ARG A 356 4.00 -12.78 -0.02
CA ARG A 356 2.67 -13.06 0.52
C ARG A 356 2.77 -13.08 2.03
N SER A 357 1.91 -12.32 2.69
CA SER A 357 1.42 -12.65 4.03
C SER A 357 0.31 -13.68 3.96
#